data_AF-A0A2N1P4B6-F1
#
_entry.id   AF-A0A2N1P4B6-F1
#
_cell.length_a   1.000
_cell.length_b   1.000
_cell.length_c   1.000
_cell.angle_alpha   90.00
_cell.angle_beta   90.00
_cell.angle_gamma   90.00
#
_symmetry.space_group_name_H-M   'P 1'
#
loop_
_entity.id
_entity.type
_entity.pdbx_description
1 polymer ?
#
loop_
_entity_poly.entity_id
_entity_poly.type
_entity_poly.pdbx_seq_one_letter_code
_entity_poly.pdbx_strand_id
1 'polypeptide(L)'
;MIFQNIANDIQCLHSCILVSRSWCRNAIPYLWARPFSTASKEAKLIKTYISCLEDEDKSLIEEDIIIPDLPKPFFDYASYLTEFKYNRLKSAVELWIKIKDQLSTSSPNNPKVYGITKALCNLLM
;
A
#
# COMPACT_ATOMS: atom_id res chain seq x y z
N MET A 1 10.65 1.77 -24.14
CA MET A 1 10.01 3.02 -23.65
C MET A 1 10.90 3.63 -22.55
N ILE A 2 11.07 4.95 -22.47
CA ILE A 2 12.02 5.62 -21.53
C ILE A 2 11.89 5.10 -20.09
N PHE A 3 10.66 4.86 -19.62
CA PHE A 3 10.38 4.37 -18.28
C PHE A 3 10.93 2.96 -17.98
N GLN A 4 11.10 2.11 -18.99
CA GLN A 4 11.72 0.79 -18.80
C GLN A 4 13.19 0.92 -18.41
N ASN A 5 13.90 1.92 -18.94
CA ASN A 5 15.32 2.15 -18.65
C ASN A 5 15.54 2.66 -17.23
N ILE A 6 14.53 3.32 -16.64
CA ILE A 6 14.56 3.87 -15.27
C ILE A 6 13.69 3.08 -14.30
N ALA A 7 13.24 1.87 -14.67
CA ALA A 7 12.28 1.09 -13.88
C ALA A 7 12.80 0.77 -12.46
N ASN A 8 14.12 0.67 -12.28
CA ASN A 8 14.76 0.43 -10.99
C ASN A 8 15.19 1.72 -10.26
N ASP A 9 15.09 2.88 -10.91
CA ASP A 9 15.43 4.16 -10.33
C ASP A 9 14.19 4.82 -9.73
N ILE A 10 13.89 4.43 -8.49
CA ILE A 10 12.74 4.95 -7.73
C ILE A 10 12.79 6.47 -7.56
N GLN A 11 13.99 7.07 -7.48
CA GLN A 11 14.12 8.53 -7.35
C GLN A 11 13.76 9.23 -8.66
N CYS A 12 14.21 8.70 -9.80
CA CYS A 12 13.85 9.19 -11.11
C CYS A 12 12.35 9.03 -11.38
N LEU A 13 11.77 7.87 -11.06
CA LEU A 13 10.33 7.62 -11.18
C LEU A 13 9.50 8.58 -10.31
N HIS A 14 9.94 8.86 -9.08
CA HIS A 14 9.30 9.87 -8.23
C HIS A 14 9.38 11.28 -8.83
N SER A 15 10.48 11.64 -9.49
CA SER A 15 10.56 12.91 -10.20
C SER A 15 9.60 12.95 -11.39
N CYS A 16 9.51 11.84 -12.15
CA CYS A 16 8.66 11.72 -13.33
C CYS A 16 7.16 11.95 -13.02
N ILE A 17 6.65 11.41 -11.90
CA ILE A 17 5.24 11.58 -11.54
C ILE A 17 4.84 13.03 -11.27
N LEU A 18 5.82 13.92 -11.00
CA LEU A 18 5.59 15.34 -10.72
C LEU A 18 5.67 16.22 -11.97
N VAL A 19 6.16 15.69 -13.11
CA VAL A 19 6.36 16.48 -14.33
C VAL A 19 5.04 16.82 -15.03
N SER A 20 4.19 15.81 -15.27
CA SER A 20 2.91 15.99 -15.97
C SER A 20 1.97 14.81 -15.74
N ARG A 21 0.68 14.97 -16.08
CA ARG A 21 -0.32 13.88 -16.01
C ARG A 21 0.06 12.67 -16.86
N SER A 22 0.65 12.89 -18.03
CA SER A 22 1.09 11.81 -18.93
C SER A 22 2.27 11.05 -18.31
N TRP A 23 3.28 11.77 -17.81
CA TRP A 23 4.44 11.15 -17.17
C TRP A 23 4.06 10.40 -15.89
N CYS A 24 3.15 10.95 -15.10
CA CYS A 24 2.57 10.28 -13.94
C CYS A 24 1.92 8.95 -14.30
N ARG A 25 1.01 8.93 -15.28
CA ARG A 25 0.35 7.69 -15.75
C ARG A 25 1.35 6.62 -16.20
N ASN A 26 2.45 7.02 -16.83
CA ASN A 26 3.45 6.08 -17.32
C ASN A 26 4.43 5.61 -16.24
N ALA A 27 4.76 6.44 -15.24
CA ALA A 27 5.72 6.10 -14.19
C ALA A 27 5.11 5.29 -13.04
N ILE A 28 3.81 5.49 -12.74
CA ILE A 28 3.12 4.83 -11.62
C ILE A 28 3.20 3.29 -11.67
N PRO A 29 2.98 2.61 -12.81
CA PRO A 29 3.10 1.15 -12.89
C PRO A 29 4.48 0.64 -12.47
N TYR A 30 5.55 1.35 -12.84
CA TYR A 30 6.92 0.97 -12.47
C TYR A 30 7.21 1.23 -10.99
N LEU A 31 6.69 2.34 -10.44
CA LEU A 31 6.84 2.67 -9.03
C LEU A 31 6.12 1.66 -8.12
N TRP A 32 4.96 1.16 -8.57
CA TRP A 32 4.10 0.23 -7.83
C TRP A 32 4.33 -1.25 -8.16
N ALA A 33 5.26 -1.57 -9.07
CA ALA A 33 5.69 -2.93 -9.35
C ALA A 33 6.26 -3.63 -8.11
N ARG A 34 7.09 -2.92 -7.33
CA ARG A 34 7.79 -3.46 -6.14
C ARG A 34 7.74 -2.50 -4.95
N PRO A 35 6.53 -2.16 -4.46
CA PRO A 35 6.35 -1.05 -3.55
C PRO A 35 6.99 -1.34 -2.18
N PHE A 36 7.06 -2.61 -1.77
CA PHE A 36 7.70 -3.06 -0.52
C PHE A 36 9.22 -3.31 -0.62
N SER A 37 9.87 -2.87 -1.70
CA SER A 37 11.34 -3.02 -1.84
C SER A 37 12.12 -2.04 -0.96
N THR A 38 11.50 -0.94 -0.53
CA THR A 38 12.15 0.08 0.31
C THR A 38 11.41 0.22 1.65
N ALA A 39 12.12 -0.01 2.75
CA ALA A 39 11.52 -0.06 4.09
C ALA A 39 10.94 1.28 4.58
N SER A 40 11.34 2.41 3.99
CA SER A 40 11.07 3.74 4.54
C SER A 40 9.64 4.27 4.30
N LYS A 41 8.82 3.59 3.50
CA LYS A 41 7.47 4.09 3.12
C LYS A 41 6.35 3.07 3.31
N GLU A 42 6.64 1.93 3.94
CA GLU A 42 5.75 0.77 4.07
C GLU A 42 4.36 1.12 4.65
N ALA A 43 4.27 1.97 5.68
CA ALA A 43 2.99 2.36 6.26
C ALA A 43 2.09 3.20 5.34
N LYS A 44 2.68 4.07 4.50
CA LYS A 44 1.89 4.87 3.54
C LYS A 44 1.31 3.99 2.43
N LEU A 45 2.01 2.91 2.07
CA LEU A 45 1.53 1.93 1.10
C LEU A 45 0.28 1.21 1.62
N ILE A 46 0.28 0.82 2.90
CA ILE A 46 -0.89 0.18 3.54
C ILE A 46 -2.11 1.08 3.44
N LYS A 47 -1.97 2.38 3.74
CA LYS A 47 -3.07 3.36 3.60
C LYS A 47 -3.62 3.38 2.17
N THR A 48 -2.75 3.37 1.16
CA THR A 48 -3.18 3.35 -0.23
C THR A 48 -3.90 2.05 -0.58
N TYR A 49 -3.39 0.88 -0.17
CA TYR A 49 -4.06 -0.39 -0.47
C TYR A 49 -5.40 -0.52 0.25
N ILE A 50 -5.53 -0.05 1.50
CA ILE A 50 -6.83 0.00 2.19
C ILE A 50 -7.82 0.89 1.41
N SER A 51 -7.37 2.00 0.81
CA SER A 51 -8.25 2.83 -0.05
C SER A 51 -8.69 2.13 -1.34
N CYS A 52 -7.98 1.09 -1.78
CA CYS A 52 -8.34 0.30 -2.96
C CYS A 52 -9.39 -0.79 -2.66
N LEU A 53 -9.62 -1.12 -1.38
CA LEU A 53 -10.63 -2.11 -1.00
C LEU A 53 -12.05 -1.64 -1.35
N GLU A 54 -12.92 -2.61 -1.63
CA GLU A 54 -14.35 -2.37 -1.75
C GLU A 54 -14.96 -2.06 -0.37
N ASP A 55 -16.14 -1.45 -0.36
CA ASP A 55 -16.75 -0.99 0.89
C ASP A 55 -17.19 -2.18 1.77
N GLU A 56 -17.53 -3.32 1.16
CA GLU A 56 -17.76 -4.59 1.84
C GLU A 56 -16.50 -5.05 2.60
N ASP A 57 -15.34 -5.06 1.95
CA ASP A 57 -14.08 -5.47 2.58
C ASP A 57 -13.62 -4.50 3.66
N LYS A 58 -13.88 -3.19 3.49
CA LYS A 58 -13.61 -2.19 4.53
C LYS A 58 -14.48 -2.42 5.75
N SER A 59 -15.78 -2.72 5.56
CA SER A 59 -16.71 -2.95 6.67
C SER A 59 -16.27 -4.13 7.56
N LEU A 60 -15.71 -5.19 6.96
CA LEU A 60 -15.15 -6.34 7.67
C LEU A 60 -13.91 -5.98 8.51
N ILE A 61 -13.17 -4.94 8.13
CA ILE A 61 -12.02 -4.43 8.90
C ILE A 61 -12.50 -3.41 9.95
N GLU A 62 -13.56 -2.66 9.66
CA GLU A 62 -14.10 -1.61 10.54
C GLU A 62 -14.67 -2.15 11.85
N GLU A 63 -15.20 -3.38 11.85
CA GLU A 63 -15.63 -4.07 13.08
C GLU A 63 -14.51 -4.12 14.14
N ASP A 64 -13.25 -4.17 13.72
CA ASP A 64 -12.08 -4.23 14.60
C ASP A 64 -11.29 -2.90 14.67
N ILE A 65 -11.42 -2.01 13.67
CA ILE A 65 -10.55 -0.84 13.47
C ILE A 65 -11.28 0.28 12.74
N ILE A 66 -11.42 1.47 13.34
CA ILE A 66 -11.95 2.65 12.63
C ILE A 66 -11.02 3.01 11.46
N ILE A 67 -11.36 2.66 10.22
CA ILE A 67 -10.63 3.09 9.03
C ILE A 67 -11.04 4.54 8.77
N PRO A 68 -10.08 5.47 8.55
CA PRO A 68 -10.45 6.81 8.13
C PRO A 68 -11.20 6.75 6.80
N ASP A 69 -12.16 7.62 6.57
CA ASP A 69 -12.77 7.76 5.24
C ASP A 69 -11.66 8.11 4.23
N LEU A 70 -11.36 7.16 3.33
CA LEU A 70 -10.28 7.25 2.36
C LEU A 70 -10.88 7.45 0.97
N PRO A 71 -10.48 8.52 0.24
CA PRO A 71 -10.96 8.72 -1.10
C PRO A 71 -10.52 7.57 -2.01
N LYS A 72 -11.38 7.22 -2.96
CA LYS A 72 -11.07 6.21 -3.98
C LYS A 72 -9.78 6.60 -4.72
N PRO A 73 -8.82 5.68 -4.88
CA PRO A 73 -7.56 5.99 -5.55
C PRO A 73 -7.79 6.29 -7.02
N PHE A 74 -6.96 7.19 -7.57
CA PHE A 74 -7.00 7.54 -9.00
C PHE A 74 -6.49 6.40 -9.90
N PHE A 75 -5.70 5.49 -9.34
CA PHE A 75 -5.11 4.37 -10.03
C PHE A 75 -5.46 3.08 -9.30
N ASP A 76 -5.57 2.00 -10.06
CA ASP A 76 -5.62 0.65 -9.50
C ASP A 76 -4.19 0.21 -9.12
N TYR A 77 -3.74 0.68 -7.95
CA TYR A 77 -2.40 0.40 -7.46
C TYR A 77 -2.16 -1.08 -7.20
N ALA A 78 -3.21 -1.85 -6.86
CA ALA A 78 -3.12 -3.29 -6.65
C ALA A 78 -2.76 -4.00 -7.95
N SER A 79 -3.37 -3.62 -9.07
CA SER A 79 -3.10 -4.22 -10.39
C SER A 79 -1.65 -4.05 -10.88
N TYR A 80 -0.90 -3.09 -10.35
CA TYR A 80 0.48 -2.83 -10.76
C TYR A 80 1.51 -3.64 -9.98
N LEU A 81 1.10 -4.33 -8.91
CA LEU A 81 2.01 -5.12 -8.10
C LEU A 81 2.55 -6.32 -8.91
N THR A 82 3.87 -6.41 -9.05
CA THR A 82 4.52 -7.55 -9.73
C THR A 82 5.26 -8.47 -8.79
N GLU A 83 5.68 -7.98 -7.62
CA GLU A 83 6.32 -8.79 -6.58
C GLU A 83 5.59 -8.69 -5.25
N PHE A 84 4.89 -9.76 -4.89
CA PHE A 84 4.24 -9.90 -3.59
C PHE A 84 5.15 -10.66 -2.60
N LYS A 85 5.34 -10.08 -1.40
CA LYS A 85 6.03 -10.75 -0.29
C LYS A 85 5.18 -10.62 0.98
N TYR A 86 4.53 -11.72 1.37
CA TYR A 86 3.67 -11.76 2.56
C TYR A 86 4.33 -11.17 3.81
N ASN A 87 5.59 -11.55 4.10
CA ASN A 87 6.32 -11.04 5.26
C ASN A 87 6.47 -9.51 5.23
N ARG A 88 6.67 -8.92 4.05
CA ARG A 88 6.76 -7.47 3.88
C ARG A 88 5.40 -6.80 4.08
N LEU A 89 4.34 -7.38 3.53
CA LEU A 89 2.98 -6.89 3.78
C LEU A 89 2.66 -6.91 5.28
N LYS A 90 2.90 -8.04 5.95
CA LYS A 90 2.64 -8.20 7.37
C LYS A 90 3.42 -7.17 8.20
N SER A 91 4.72 -7.01 7.96
CA SER A 91 5.54 -6.00 8.64
C SER A 91 5.07 -4.56 8.36
N ALA A 92 4.64 -4.28 7.13
CA ALA A 92 4.10 -2.97 6.76
C ALA A 92 2.77 -2.68 7.48
N VAL A 93 1.89 -3.68 7.61
CA VAL A 93 0.62 -3.60 8.37
C VAL A 93 0.91 -3.41 9.86
N GLU A 94 1.82 -4.19 10.44
CA GLU A 94 2.26 -4.04 11.83
C GLU A 94 2.80 -2.62 12.10
N LEU A 95 3.62 -2.08 11.19
CA LEU A 95 4.14 -0.72 11.29
C LEU A 95 3.04 0.33 11.16
N TRP A 96 2.10 0.16 10.22
CA TRP A 96 0.97 1.06 10.03
C TRP A 96 0.07 1.10 11.26
N ILE A 97 -0.28 -0.07 11.80
CA ILE A 97 -1.02 -0.21 13.06
C ILE A 97 -0.23 0.45 14.17
N LYS A 98 1.07 0.15 14.34
CA LYS A 98 1.89 0.76 15.39
C LYS A 98 1.92 2.29 15.31
N ILE A 99 2.00 2.88 14.10
CA ILE A 99 1.98 4.33 13.91
C ILE A 99 0.62 4.92 14.28
N LYS A 100 -0.48 4.24 13.93
CA LYS A 100 -1.84 4.64 14.28
C LYS A 100 -2.12 4.47 15.79
N ASP A 101 -1.62 3.37 16.34
CA ASP A 101 -1.73 2.93 17.73
C ASP A 101 -0.60 3.49 18.61
N GLN A 102 0.17 4.50 18.20
CA GLN A 102 1.00 5.27 19.15
C GLN A 102 0.15 6.01 20.22
N LEU A 103 -1.18 5.78 20.24
CA LEU A 103 -2.14 6.11 21.31
C LEU A 103 -2.52 4.91 22.21
N SER A 104 -2.09 3.67 21.93
CA SER A 104 -2.29 2.50 22.82
C SER A 104 -1.36 1.34 22.45
N THR A 105 -0.52 0.92 23.39
CA THR A 105 0.49 -0.15 23.29
C THR A 105 -0.05 -1.46 22.69
N SER A 106 0.46 -1.89 21.52
CA SER A 106 0.02 -3.13 20.87
C SER A 106 0.96 -4.32 21.13
N SER A 107 0.38 -5.41 21.64
CA SER A 107 0.99 -6.74 21.81
C SER A 107 1.25 -7.43 20.44
N PRO A 108 2.29 -8.29 20.30
CA PRO A 108 2.65 -8.97 19.04
C PRO A 108 1.59 -9.90 18.43
N ASN A 109 0.50 -10.21 19.15
CA ASN A 109 -0.64 -10.98 18.65
C ASN A 109 -1.89 -10.10 18.56
N ASN A 110 -1.82 -9.01 17.80
CA ASN A 110 -2.96 -8.13 17.61
C ASN A 110 -3.90 -8.72 16.53
N PRO A 111 -5.15 -9.12 16.86
CA PRO A 111 -6.10 -9.66 15.89
C PRO A 111 -6.32 -8.72 14.69
N LYS A 112 -6.13 -7.41 14.89
CA LYS A 112 -6.15 -6.35 13.87
C LYS A 112 -5.16 -6.57 12.73
N VAL A 113 -3.95 -7.07 13.05
CA VAL A 113 -2.92 -7.35 12.03
C VAL A 113 -3.41 -8.44 11.09
N TYR A 114 -4.04 -9.49 11.64
CA TYR A 114 -4.54 -10.61 10.86
C TYR A 114 -5.67 -10.17 9.92
N GLY A 115 -6.67 -9.42 10.43
CA GLY A 115 -7.79 -8.94 9.63
C GLY A 115 -7.35 -8.11 8.42
N ILE A 116 -6.54 -7.07 8.65
CA ILE A 116 -6.02 -6.22 7.56
C ILE A 116 -5.16 -7.02 6.60
N THR A 117 -4.23 -7.84 7.12
CA THR A 117 -3.32 -8.60 6.24
C THR A 117 -4.11 -9.56 5.36
N LYS A 118 -5.16 -10.20 5.88
CA LYS A 118 -6.04 -11.10 5.11
C LYS A 118 -6.79 -10.36 4.01
N ALA A 119 -7.41 -9.22 4.32
CA ALA A 119 -8.12 -8.42 3.32
C ALA A 119 -7.17 -7.91 2.21
N LEU A 120 -6.01 -7.39 2.60
CA LEU A 120 -5.00 -6.94 1.64
C LEU A 120 -4.40 -8.08 0.83
N CYS A 121 -4.27 -9.28 1.40
CA CYS A 121 -3.88 -10.48 0.65
C CYS A 121 -4.90 -10.80 -0.45
N ASN A 122 -6.21 -10.74 -0.16
CA ASN A 122 -7.26 -11.00 -1.15
C ASN A 122 -7.28 -9.95 -2.28
N LEU A 123 -6.94 -8.70 -1.98
CA LEU A 123 -6.83 -7.64 -2.97
C LEU A 123 -5.62 -7.82 -3.90
N LEU A 124 -4.52 -8.37 -3.37
CA LEU A 124 -3.20 -8.40 -4.03
C LEU A 124 -2.86 -9.73 -4.72
N MET A 125 -3.70 -10.77 -4.56
CA MET A 125 -3.52 -12.12 -5.14
C MET A 125 -4.72 -12.49 -6.00
#